data_AF-A0A949RZK6-F1
#
_entry.id   AF-A0A949RZK6-F1
#
_cell.length_a   1.000
_cell.length_b   1.000
_cell.length_c   1.000
_cell.angle_alpha   90.00
_cell.angle_beta   90.00
_cell.angle_gamma   90.00
#
_symmetry.space_group_name_H-M   'P 1'
#
loop_
_entity.id
_entity.type
_entity.pdbx_description
1 polymer ?
#
loop_
_entity_poly.entity_id
_entity_poly.type
_entity_poly.pdbx_seq_one_letter_code
_entity_poly.pdbx_strand_id
1 'polypeptide(L)'
;MSSNPKEQEKLDPRVKRTRGLILQAFGDLLAEKGFDAIFVQDVTSKAQVNRATFYAHFEDKFKLLDYWIDQMFMQEIEKRLLDACQYSPDNLRNLIVAVCEFLSRIHNDCPKPRQQFEALAEGAIKNRLFELLSHWLKQTNTKISTEIPATVAAWAMYGLASYYSHLKKRPALEKFVDEAFPMVAVNLEQFA
;
A
#
# COMPACT_ATOMS: atom_id res chain seq x y z
N MET A 1 13.87 -3.19 4.80
CA MET A 1 13.36 -4.46 5.37
C MET A 1 11.87 -4.28 5.54
N SER A 2 11.08 -4.61 4.51
CA SER A 2 9.62 -4.66 4.61
C SER A 2 9.25 -5.71 5.66
N SER A 3 8.44 -5.32 6.65
CA SER A 3 8.01 -6.23 7.71
C SER A 3 6.93 -7.15 7.15
N ASN A 4 7.20 -8.45 7.13
CA ASN A 4 6.29 -9.48 6.62
C ASN A 4 5.00 -9.51 7.48
N PRO A 5 3.78 -9.55 6.92
CA PRO A 5 2.53 -9.57 7.72
C PRO A 5 2.48 -10.68 8.77
N LYS A 6 3.11 -11.83 8.50
CA LYS A 6 3.24 -12.96 9.44
C LYS A 6 4.13 -12.67 10.66
N GLU A 7 5.03 -11.70 10.60
CA GLU A 7 5.83 -11.29 11.76
C GLU A 7 5.03 -10.41 12.72
N GLN A 8 4.08 -9.63 12.20
CA GLN A 8 3.22 -8.81 13.04
C GLN A 8 2.37 -9.68 13.97
N GLU A 9 1.90 -10.84 13.51
CA GLU A 9 1.10 -11.77 14.32
C GLU A 9 1.83 -12.30 15.56
N LYS A 10 3.18 -12.41 15.51
CA LYS A 10 4.06 -12.87 16.60
C LYS A 10 4.58 -11.77 17.52
N LEU A 11 4.27 -10.49 17.26
CA LEU A 11 4.72 -9.40 18.13
C LEU A 11 4.02 -9.44 19.49
N ASP A 12 4.78 -9.10 20.53
CA ASP A 12 4.27 -8.89 21.89
C ASP A 12 3.01 -7.97 21.83
N PRO A 13 1.89 -8.36 22.46
CA PRO A 13 0.66 -7.55 22.48
C PRO A 13 0.89 -6.09 22.88
N ARG A 14 1.88 -5.80 23.73
CA ARG A 14 2.28 -4.45 24.13
C ARG A 14 2.85 -3.67 22.95
N VAL A 15 3.71 -4.29 22.15
CA VAL A 15 4.27 -3.68 20.94
C VAL A 15 3.16 -3.37 19.93
N LYS A 16 2.23 -4.31 19.71
CA LYS A 16 1.07 -4.11 18.83
C LYS A 16 0.22 -2.93 19.29
N ARG A 17 -0.10 -2.88 20.59
CA ARG A 17 -0.91 -1.81 21.17
C ARG A 17 -0.24 -0.45 21.00
N THR A 18 1.05 -0.34 21.33
CA THR A 18 1.79 0.94 21.20
C THR A 18 1.88 1.39 19.75
N ARG A 19 2.18 0.48 18.82
CA ARG A 19 2.16 0.80 17.37
C ARG A 19 0.79 1.28 16.92
N GLY A 20 -0.29 0.64 17.38
CA GLY A 20 -1.66 1.07 17.09
C GLY A 20 -1.94 2.50 17.54
N LEU A 21 -1.55 2.86 18.76
CA LEU A 21 -1.70 4.24 19.28
C LEU A 21 -0.91 5.26 18.46
N ILE A 22 0.34 4.92 18.10
CA ILE A 22 1.18 5.79 17.27
C ILE A 22 0.57 5.98 15.87
N LEU A 23 0.07 4.91 15.25
CA LEU A 23 -0.54 4.97 13.92
C LEU A 23 -1.83 5.77 13.90
N GLN A 24 -2.69 5.59 14.90
CA GLN A 24 -3.93 6.35 15.03
C GLN A 24 -3.62 7.84 15.18
N ALA A 25 -2.73 8.20 16.10
CA ALA A 25 -2.30 9.58 16.28
C ALA A 25 -1.69 10.18 15.01
N PHE A 26 -0.88 9.41 14.29
CA PHE A 26 -0.28 9.84 13.04
C PHE A 26 -1.31 10.07 11.93
N GLY A 27 -2.27 9.15 11.75
CA GLY A 27 -3.36 9.27 10.78
C GLY A 27 -4.21 10.52 11.03
N ASP A 28 -4.55 10.79 12.30
CA ASP A 28 -5.30 11.99 12.66
C ASP A 28 -4.53 13.27 12.32
N LEU A 29 -3.22 13.31 12.63
CA LEU A 29 -2.36 14.46 12.32
C LEU A 29 -2.17 14.64 10.81
N LEU A 30 -2.12 13.54 10.06
CA LEU A 30 -2.00 13.54 8.61
C LEU A 30 -3.23 14.20 7.97
N ALA A 31 -4.43 13.87 8.44
CA ALA A 31 -5.67 14.50 8.01
C ALA A 31 -5.77 15.98 8.46
N GLU A 32 -5.28 16.32 9.65
CA GLU A 32 -5.39 17.66 10.23
C GLU A 32 -4.47 18.69 9.57
N LYS A 33 -3.19 18.34 9.33
CA LYS A 33 -2.17 19.31 8.89
C LYS A 33 -1.24 18.84 7.79
N GLY A 34 -1.40 17.61 7.30
CA GLY A 34 -0.57 17.02 6.26
C GLY A 34 0.83 16.62 6.75
N PHE A 35 1.48 15.73 6.00
CA PHE A 35 2.70 15.04 6.43
C PHE A 35 3.88 15.98 6.77
N ASP A 36 4.11 16.98 5.94
CA ASP A 36 5.28 17.85 6.07
C ASP A 36 5.28 18.64 7.38
N ALA A 37 4.09 18.99 7.88
CA ALA A 37 3.89 19.75 9.11
C ALA A 37 3.93 18.87 10.38
N ILE A 38 4.04 17.55 10.24
CA ILE A 38 4.13 16.62 11.37
C ILE A 38 5.56 16.49 11.84
N PHE A 39 5.75 16.64 13.15
CA PHE A 39 6.97 16.31 13.88
C PHE A 39 6.74 15.11 14.78
N VAL A 40 7.82 14.39 15.12
CA VAL A 40 7.78 13.26 16.07
C VAL A 40 7.14 13.68 17.39
N GLN A 41 7.40 14.91 17.85
CA GLN A 41 6.81 15.44 19.08
C GLN A 41 5.27 15.46 19.02
N ASP A 42 4.68 15.91 17.91
CA ASP A 42 3.22 15.93 17.76
C ASP A 42 2.62 14.54 17.90
N VAL A 43 3.24 13.56 17.23
CA VAL A 43 2.81 12.15 17.27
C VAL A 43 2.91 11.62 18.69
N THR A 44 4.04 11.83 19.36
CA THR A 44 4.26 11.35 20.74
C THR A 44 3.28 11.97 21.73
N SER A 45 3.02 13.27 21.61
CA SER A 45 2.06 13.99 22.46
C SER A 45 0.64 13.48 22.23
N LYS A 46 0.22 13.30 20.97
CA LYS A 46 -1.14 12.82 20.65
C LYS A 46 -1.34 11.35 21.00
N ALA A 47 -0.35 10.50 20.79
CA ALA A 47 -0.39 9.09 21.17
C ALA A 47 -0.18 8.84 22.67
N GLN A 48 0.14 9.88 23.45
CA GLN A 48 0.47 9.79 24.89
C GLN A 48 1.62 8.80 25.17
N VAL A 49 2.65 8.82 24.33
CA VAL A 49 3.87 8.02 24.50
C VAL A 49 5.09 8.93 24.63
N ASN A 50 6.15 8.47 25.27
CA ASN A 50 7.40 9.23 25.30
C ASN A 50 8.18 9.08 23.98
N ARG A 51 9.13 9.99 23.73
CA ARG A 51 9.95 9.96 22.49
C ARG A 51 10.81 8.69 22.37
N ALA A 52 11.36 8.18 23.47
CA ALA A 52 12.14 6.95 23.43
C ALA A 52 11.30 5.75 22.98
N THR A 53 10.03 5.67 23.40
CA THR A 53 9.05 4.67 22.96
C THR A 53 8.75 4.80 21.48
N PHE A 54 8.61 6.02 20.94
CA PHE A 54 8.47 6.21 19.50
C PHE A 54 9.68 5.63 18.75
N TYR A 55 10.90 6.00 19.17
CA TYR A 55 12.12 5.56 18.49
C TYR A 55 12.42 4.07 18.66
N ALA A 56 11.85 3.42 19.68
CA ALA A 56 11.87 1.96 19.80
C ALA A 56 11.00 1.25 18.75
N HIS A 57 10.06 1.96 18.11
CA HIS A 57 9.17 1.40 17.10
C HIS A 57 9.46 1.91 15.68
N PHE A 58 9.89 3.17 15.53
CA PHE A 58 10.11 3.83 14.25
C PHE A 58 11.35 4.72 14.31
N GLU A 59 12.26 4.57 13.35
CA GLU A 59 13.49 5.36 13.26
C GLU A 59 13.20 6.86 13.15
N ASP A 60 12.20 7.22 12.36
CA ASP A 60 11.77 8.59 12.13
C ASP A 60 10.31 8.65 11.63
N LYS A 61 9.83 9.86 11.31
CA LYS A 61 8.48 10.06 10.77
C LYS A 61 8.29 9.48 9.36
N PHE A 62 9.37 9.28 8.59
CA PHE A 62 9.30 8.72 7.23
C PHE A 62 9.08 7.21 7.28
N LYS A 63 9.78 6.50 8.18
CA LYS A 63 9.52 5.09 8.47
C LYS A 63 8.13 4.85 9.03
N LEU A 64 7.63 5.78 9.86
CA LEU A 64 6.24 5.75 10.31
C LEU A 64 5.27 5.92 9.14
N LEU A 65 5.52 6.86 8.23
CA LEU A 65 4.67 7.05 7.05
C LEU A 65 4.65 5.82 6.15
N ASP A 66 5.82 5.26 5.82
CA ASP A 66 5.97 4.04 5.01
C ASP A 66 5.14 2.88 5.61
N TYR A 67 5.30 2.65 6.91
CA TYR A 67 4.51 1.65 7.63
C TYR A 67 3.01 1.98 7.65
N TRP A 68 2.62 3.24 7.86
CA TRP A 68 1.22 3.63 7.85
C TRP A 68 0.57 3.39 6.48
N ILE A 69 1.24 3.75 5.38
CA ILE A 69 0.74 3.53 4.02
C ILE A 69 0.62 2.03 3.74
N ASP A 70 1.62 1.24 4.08
CA ASP A 70 1.56 -0.23 3.95
C ASP A 70 0.35 -0.81 4.68
N GLN A 71 0.11 -0.40 5.93
CA GLN A 71 -1.02 -0.90 6.72
C GLN A 71 -2.37 -0.50 6.12
N MET A 72 -2.52 0.76 5.66
CA MET A 72 -3.76 1.20 5.01
C MET A 72 -3.98 0.50 3.67
N PHE A 73 -2.91 0.30 2.90
CA PHE A 73 -2.99 -0.40 1.62
C PHE A 73 -3.35 -1.88 1.79
N MET A 74 -2.73 -2.54 2.79
CA MET A 74 -3.01 -3.92 3.11
C MET A 74 -4.44 -4.15 3.58
N GLN A 75 -4.98 -3.24 4.40
CA GLN A 75 -6.40 -3.29 4.76
C GLN A 75 -7.31 -3.16 3.54
N GLU A 76 -6.91 -2.40 2.50
CA GLU A 76 -7.70 -2.28 1.28
C GLU A 76 -7.63 -3.53 0.41
N ILE A 77 -6.45 -4.16 0.32
CA ILE A 77 -6.26 -5.45 -0.34
C ILE A 77 -7.09 -6.52 0.37
N GLU A 78 -7.01 -6.62 1.70
CA GLU A 78 -7.70 -7.65 2.49
C GLU A 78 -9.22 -7.61 2.31
N LYS A 79 -9.82 -6.42 2.15
CA LYS A 79 -11.28 -6.29 1.90
C LYS A 79 -11.71 -6.92 0.58
N ARG A 80 -10.83 -6.97 -0.42
CA ARG A 80 -11.15 -7.37 -1.81
C ARG A 80 -10.58 -8.72 -2.20
N LEU A 81 -9.54 -9.16 -1.51
CA LEU A 81 -8.75 -10.36 -1.82
C LEU A 81 -8.74 -11.35 -0.66
N LEU A 82 -9.85 -11.43 0.08
CA LEU A 82 -10.10 -12.50 1.05
C LEU A 82 -9.77 -13.84 0.36
N ASP A 83 -8.73 -14.52 0.85
CA ASP A 83 -8.24 -15.84 0.39
C ASP A 83 -7.47 -15.90 -0.95
N ALA A 84 -7.04 -14.76 -1.51
CA ALA A 84 -6.20 -14.77 -2.72
C ALA A 84 -4.76 -15.24 -2.42
N CYS A 85 -4.52 -16.55 -2.57
CA CYS A 85 -3.20 -17.14 -2.37
C CYS A 85 -2.36 -17.20 -3.65
N GLN A 86 -2.99 -17.29 -4.81
CA GLN A 86 -2.31 -17.53 -6.09
C GLN A 86 -2.75 -16.55 -7.18
N TYR A 87 -1.98 -16.51 -8.27
CA TYR A 87 -2.34 -15.76 -9.45
C TYR A 87 -3.61 -16.33 -10.11
N SER A 88 -4.55 -15.46 -10.44
CA SER A 88 -5.67 -15.74 -11.34
C SER A 88 -6.12 -14.42 -11.98
N PRO A 89 -6.78 -14.45 -13.15
CA PRO A 89 -7.37 -13.26 -13.76
C PRO A 89 -8.28 -12.47 -12.81
N ASP A 90 -9.10 -13.16 -12.02
CA ASP A 90 -10.01 -12.54 -11.06
C ASP A 90 -9.26 -11.87 -9.90
N ASN A 91 -8.24 -12.52 -9.35
CA ASN A 91 -7.41 -11.95 -8.29
C ASN A 91 -6.63 -10.73 -8.80
N LEU A 92 -6.11 -10.78 -10.02
CA LEU A 92 -5.44 -9.65 -10.65
C LEU A 92 -6.41 -8.48 -10.85
N ARG A 93 -7.61 -8.75 -11.36
CA ARG A 93 -8.67 -7.74 -11.55
C ARG A 93 -9.05 -7.09 -10.21
N ASN A 94 -9.30 -7.89 -9.17
CA ASN A 94 -9.61 -7.40 -7.83
C ASN A 94 -8.47 -6.56 -7.24
N LEU A 95 -7.21 -6.95 -7.51
CA LEU A 95 -6.06 -6.17 -7.09
C LEU A 95 -6.00 -4.82 -7.80
N ILE A 96 -6.21 -4.75 -9.13
CA ILE A 96 -6.27 -3.48 -9.87
C ILE A 96 -7.36 -2.57 -9.30
N VAL A 97 -8.55 -3.11 -9.01
CA VAL A 97 -9.65 -2.36 -8.37
C VAL A 97 -9.19 -1.81 -7.02
N ALA A 98 -8.58 -2.65 -6.16
CA ALA A 98 -8.10 -2.24 -4.84
C ALA A 98 -7.09 -1.08 -4.91
N VAL A 99 -6.13 -1.14 -5.84
CA VAL A 99 -5.14 -0.06 -6.03
C VAL A 99 -5.81 1.22 -6.51
N CYS A 100 -6.74 1.13 -7.48
CA CYS A 100 -7.47 2.29 -8.00
C CYS A 100 -8.29 3.00 -6.93
N GLU A 101 -8.98 2.25 -6.08
CA GLU A 101 -9.74 2.81 -4.97
C GLU A 101 -8.84 3.40 -3.90
N PHE A 102 -7.77 2.70 -3.53
CA PHE A 102 -6.83 3.17 -2.54
C PHE A 102 -6.21 4.52 -2.94
N LEU A 103 -5.67 4.61 -4.15
CA LEU A 103 -5.09 5.85 -4.68
C LEU A 103 -6.13 6.95 -4.86
N SER A 104 -7.36 6.60 -5.25
CA SER A 104 -8.47 7.54 -5.31
C SER A 104 -8.81 8.12 -3.94
N ARG A 105 -8.82 7.31 -2.87
CA ARG A 105 -9.10 7.78 -1.50
C ARG A 105 -7.98 8.67 -1.00
N ILE A 106 -6.72 8.24 -1.11
CA ILE A 106 -5.56 9.04 -0.73
C ILE A 106 -5.58 10.41 -1.43
N HIS A 107 -5.87 10.44 -2.72
CA HIS A 107 -5.93 11.69 -3.49
C HIS A 107 -7.09 12.60 -3.05
N ASN A 108 -8.25 12.05 -2.65
CA ASN A 108 -9.41 12.86 -2.23
C ASN A 108 -9.32 13.31 -0.76
N ASP A 109 -8.83 12.45 0.13
CA ASP A 109 -8.77 12.69 1.58
C ASP A 109 -7.58 13.58 1.96
N CYS A 110 -6.58 13.70 1.08
CA CYS A 110 -5.47 14.62 1.24
C CYS A 110 -5.64 15.79 0.26
N PRO A 111 -6.23 16.93 0.65
CA PRO A 111 -6.52 18.04 -0.27
C PRO A 111 -5.25 18.70 -0.87
N LYS A 112 -4.07 18.36 -0.35
CA LYS A 112 -2.74 18.76 -0.85
C LYS A 112 -1.71 17.68 -0.52
N PRO A 113 -1.66 16.54 -1.23
CA PRO A 113 -0.54 15.64 -1.10
C PRO A 113 0.68 16.42 -1.62
N ARG A 114 1.61 16.79 -0.73
CA ARG A 114 2.86 17.40 -1.19
C ARG A 114 3.67 16.29 -1.88
N GLN A 115 4.47 16.66 -2.89
CA GLN A 115 5.30 15.76 -3.70
C GLN A 115 6.06 14.71 -2.88
N GLN A 116 6.46 15.04 -1.66
CA GLN A 116 7.15 14.11 -0.75
C GLN A 116 6.27 12.94 -0.26
N PHE A 117 5.01 13.21 0.09
CA PHE A 117 4.08 12.16 0.51
C PHE A 117 3.78 11.23 -0.67
N GLU A 118 3.54 11.78 -1.86
CA GLU A 118 3.25 11.00 -3.08
C GLU A 118 4.42 10.08 -3.44
N ALA A 119 5.65 10.58 -3.40
CA ALA A 119 6.83 9.77 -3.70
C ALA A 119 7.02 8.60 -2.71
N LEU A 120 6.73 8.82 -1.42
CA LEU A 120 6.79 7.77 -0.41
C LEU A 120 5.66 6.76 -0.57
N ALA A 121 4.45 7.23 -0.85
CA ALA A 121 3.31 6.38 -1.15
C ALA A 121 3.56 5.49 -2.37
N GLU A 122 4.11 6.08 -3.44
CA GLU A 122 4.49 5.35 -4.65
C GLU A 122 5.43 4.18 -4.32
N GLY A 123 6.50 4.46 -3.59
CA GLY A 123 7.50 3.46 -3.20
C GLY A 123 6.88 2.32 -2.39
N ALA A 124 6.12 2.66 -1.35
CA ALA A 124 5.47 1.69 -0.49
C ALA A 124 4.50 0.78 -1.26
N ILE A 125 3.60 1.37 -2.06
CA ILE A 125 2.56 0.64 -2.80
C ILE A 125 3.20 -0.27 -3.85
N LYS A 126 4.17 0.23 -4.64
CA LYS A 126 4.82 -0.59 -5.69
C LYS A 126 5.63 -1.75 -5.10
N ASN A 127 6.34 -1.52 -4.00
CA ASN A 127 7.05 -2.59 -3.31
C ASN A 127 6.06 -3.66 -2.82
N ARG A 128 4.92 -3.23 -2.27
CA ARG A 128 3.92 -4.17 -1.78
C ARG A 128 3.23 -4.96 -2.89
N LEU A 129 2.92 -4.31 -4.00
CA LEU A 129 2.42 -4.97 -5.22
C LEU A 129 3.42 -5.98 -5.75
N PHE A 130 4.70 -5.61 -5.84
CA PHE A 130 5.77 -6.50 -6.28
C PHE A 130 5.88 -7.74 -5.38
N GLU A 131 5.85 -7.58 -4.07
CA GLU A 131 5.91 -8.69 -3.10
C GLU A 131 4.71 -9.64 -3.26
N LEU A 132 3.50 -9.08 -3.37
CA LEU A 132 2.27 -9.85 -3.52
C LEU A 132 2.24 -10.63 -4.84
N LEU A 133 2.53 -9.96 -5.95
CA LEU A 133 2.60 -10.59 -7.26
C LEU A 133 3.69 -11.65 -7.30
N SER A 134 4.89 -11.36 -6.79
CA SER A 134 5.96 -12.36 -6.68
C SER A 134 5.54 -13.57 -5.87
N HIS A 135 4.79 -13.38 -4.78
CA HIS A 135 4.28 -14.47 -3.98
C HIS A 135 3.28 -15.34 -4.76
N TRP A 136 2.30 -14.72 -5.41
CA TRP A 136 1.31 -15.41 -6.24
C TRP A 136 1.94 -16.18 -7.41
N LEU A 137 2.89 -15.57 -8.11
CA LEU A 137 3.56 -16.19 -9.24
C LEU A 137 4.43 -17.37 -8.81
N LYS A 138 5.07 -17.31 -7.63
CA LYS A 138 5.84 -18.45 -7.09
C LYS A 138 5.00 -19.67 -6.73
N GLN A 139 3.68 -19.50 -6.54
CA GLN A 139 2.77 -20.62 -6.32
C GLN A 139 2.39 -21.34 -7.62
N THR A 140 2.63 -20.71 -8.78
CA THR A 140 2.53 -21.40 -10.06
C THR A 140 3.72 -22.36 -10.20
N ASN A 141 3.51 -23.53 -10.80
CA ASN A 141 4.54 -24.57 -10.93
C ASN A 141 5.61 -24.24 -12.01
N THR A 142 6.04 -22.98 -12.07
CA THR A 142 6.89 -22.43 -13.11
C THR A 142 8.36 -22.41 -12.67
N LYS A 143 9.26 -22.76 -13.59
CA LYS A 143 10.72 -22.71 -13.39
C LYS A 143 11.33 -21.36 -13.79
N ILE A 144 10.49 -20.38 -14.11
CA ILE A 144 10.87 -19.10 -14.71
C ILE A 144 11.02 -18.06 -13.60
N SER A 145 11.94 -17.10 -13.76
CA SER A 145 12.08 -15.99 -12.83
C SER A 145 10.80 -15.15 -12.78
N THR A 146 10.28 -14.92 -11.57
CA THR A 146 9.07 -14.11 -11.33
C THR A 146 9.36 -12.63 -11.15
N GLU A 147 10.64 -12.24 -11.00
CA GLU A 147 11.04 -10.90 -10.57
C GLU A 147 10.71 -9.82 -11.60
N ILE A 148 11.13 -9.99 -12.86
CA ILE A 148 10.86 -9.02 -13.93
C ILE A 148 9.35 -8.91 -14.20
N PRO A 149 8.60 -10.01 -14.40
CA PRO A 149 7.14 -9.95 -14.57
C PRO A 149 6.41 -9.24 -13.43
N ALA A 150 6.72 -9.58 -12.17
CA ALA A 150 6.12 -8.94 -11.01
C ALA A 150 6.46 -7.45 -10.93
N THR A 151 7.70 -7.08 -11.29
CA THR A 151 8.12 -5.67 -11.34
C THR A 151 7.30 -4.91 -12.38
N VAL A 152 7.28 -5.36 -13.63
CA VAL A 152 6.57 -4.63 -14.70
C VAL A 152 5.07 -4.55 -14.40
N ALA A 153 4.45 -5.63 -13.91
CA ALA A 153 3.05 -5.63 -13.52
C ALA A 153 2.74 -4.67 -12.35
N ALA A 154 3.60 -4.61 -11.32
CA ALA A 154 3.45 -3.67 -10.21
C ALA A 154 3.52 -2.20 -10.68
N TRP A 155 4.46 -1.90 -11.59
CA TRP A 155 4.59 -0.56 -12.18
C TRP A 155 3.40 -0.20 -13.08
N ALA A 156 2.96 -1.10 -13.96
CA ALA A 156 1.81 -0.89 -14.82
C ALA A 156 0.54 -0.64 -14.00
N MET A 157 0.32 -1.46 -12.97
CA MET A 157 -0.84 -1.33 -12.08
C MET A 157 -0.84 0.00 -11.32
N TYR A 158 0.29 0.37 -10.71
CA TYR A 158 0.41 1.66 -10.03
C TYR A 158 0.21 2.83 -11.00
N GLY A 159 0.84 2.79 -12.17
CA GLY A 159 0.74 3.86 -13.17
C GLY A 159 -0.69 4.07 -13.66
N LEU A 160 -1.41 2.99 -13.97
CA LEU A 160 -2.82 3.04 -14.39
C LEU A 160 -3.73 3.55 -13.27
N ALA A 161 -3.55 3.06 -12.05
CA ALA A 161 -4.34 3.49 -10.90
C ALA A 161 -4.07 4.97 -10.53
N SER A 162 -2.82 5.41 -10.63
CA SER A 162 -2.43 6.81 -10.44
C SER A 162 -3.01 7.69 -11.54
N TYR A 163 -2.94 7.27 -12.81
CA TYR A 163 -3.62 7.96 -13.90
C TYR A 163 -5.11 8.13 -13.63
N TYR A 164 -5.79 7.06 -13.22
CA TYR A 164 -7.21 7.08 -12.88
C TYR A 164 -7.55 8.03 -11.73
N SER A 165 -6.74 8.06 -10.65
CA SER A 165 -7.00 8.91 -9.49
C SER A 165 -6.91 10.41 -9.82
N HIS A 166 -6.09 10.79 -10.81
CA HIS A 166 -5.89 12.18 -11.24
C HIS A 166 -6.87 12.65 -12.34
N LEU A 167 -7.75 11.77 -12.83
CA LEU A 167 -8.75 12.16 -13.83
C LEU A 167 -9.77 13.15 -13.23
N LYS A 168 -9.92 14.31 -13.86
CA LYS A 168 -10.94 15.31 -13.48
C LYS A 168 -12.37 14.75 -13.51
N LYS A 169 -12.65 13.83 -14.43
CA LYS A 169 -13.91 13.11 -14.55
C LYS A 169 -13.59 11.63 -14.69
N ARG A 170 -13.71 10.89 -13.59
CA ARG A 170 -13.45 9.45 -13.57
C ARG A 170 -14.61 8.71 -14.27
N PRO A 171 -14.32 7.79 -15.21
CA PRO A 171 -15.32 6.84 -15.68
C PRO A 171 -15.74 5.91 -14.52
N ALA A 172 -16.76 5.07 -14.75
CA ALA A 172 -17.04 3.96 -13.84
C ALA A 172 -15.78 3.11 -13.66
N LEU A 173 -15.48 2.72 -12.42
CA LEU A 173 -14.25 2.02 -12.08
C LEU A 173 -14.16 0.68 -12.83
N GLU A 174 -15.28 -0.03 -12.94
CA GLU A 174 -15.38 -1.30 -13.66
C GLU A 174 -14.96 -1.14 -15.12
N LYS A 175 -15.44 -0.08 -15.78
CA LYS A 175 -15.10 0.23 -17.17
C LYS A 175 -13.60 0.52 -17.33
N PHE A 176 -13.03 1.30 -16.42
CA PHE A 176 -11.59 1.58 -16.44
C PHE A 176 -10.78 0.29 -16.24
N VAL A 177 -11.20 -0.56 -15.30
CA VAL A 177 -10.53 -1.83 -15.00
C VAL A 177 -10.61 -2.79 -16.18
N ASP A 178 -11.70 -2.82 -16.93
CA ASP A 178 -11.81 -3.61 -18.17
C ASP A 178 -10.76 -3.20 -19.22
N GLU A 179 -10.50 -1.90 -19.35
CA GLU A 179 -9.48 -1.37 -20.27
C GLU A 179 -8.05 -1.57 -19.73
N ALA A 180 -7.86 -1.44 -18.42
CA ALA A 180 -6.56 -1.56 -17.75
C ALA A 180 -6.08 -3.01 -17.60
N PHE A 181 -7.00 -3.95 -17.35
CA PHE A 181 -6.70 -5.36 -17.09
C PHE A 181 -5.77 -5.99 -18.14
N PRO A 182 -6.04 -5.94 -19.47
CA PRO A 182 -5.16 -6.57 -20.45
C PRO A 182 -3.75 -5.98 -20.46
N MET A 183 -3.60 -4.68 -20.18
CA MET A 183 -2.30 -4.00 -20.13
C MET A 183 -1.43 -4.46 -18.95
N VAL A 184 -2.06 -4.92 -17.87
CA VAL A 184 -1.35 -5.53 -16.73
C VAL A 184 -1.13 -7.02 -16.97
N ALA A 185 -2.18 -7.73 -17.40
CA ALA A 185 -2.19 -9.18 -17.57
C ALA A 185 -1.16 -9.67 -18.59
N VAL A 186 -0.90 -8.92 -19.66
CA VAL A 186 0.12 -9.26 -20.69
C VAL A 186 1.51 -9.52 -20.09
N ASN A 187 1.84 -8.84 -18.99
CA ASN A 187 3.11 -9.02 -18.31
C ASN A 187 3.20 -10.35 -17.53
N LEU A 188 2.06 -11.01 -17.34
CA LEU A 188 1.88 -12.20 -16.50
C LEU A 188 1.32 -13.41 -17.28
N GLU A 189 1.06 -13.28 -18.59
CA GLU A 189 0.42 -14.31 -19.42
C GLU A 189 1.11 -15.68 -19.37
N GLN A 190 2.43 -15.71 -19.21
CA GLN A 190 3.22 -16.95 -19.10
C GLN A 190 2.97 -17.75 -17.80
N PHE A 191 2.21 -17.18 -16.85
CA PHE A 191 1.85 -17.80 -15.57
C PHE A 191 0.34 -18.10 -15.44
N ALA A 192 -0.44 -17.84 -16.50
CA ALA A 192 -1.88 -18.09 -16.57
C ALA A 192 -2.23 -19.54 -16.88
#